data_AF-A0A7V1RJK3-F1
#
_entry.id   AF-A0A7V1RJK3-F1
#
_cell.length_a   1.000
_cell.length_b   1.000
_cell.length_c   1.000
_cell.angle_alpha   90.00
_cell.angle_beta   90.00
_cell.angle_gamma   90.00
#
_symmetry.space_group_name_H-M   'P 1'
#
loop_
_entity.id
_entity.type
_entity.pdbx_description
1 polymer ?
#
loop_
_entity_poly.entity_id
_entity_poly.type
_entity_poly.pdbx_seq_one_letter_code
_entity_poly.pdbx_strand_id
1 'polypeptide(L)'
;MTTTNGHLPEGASYLTLELLERAGTMAVRCPATSARLGQDVYVRVRALRRAEYLALLPPPAPEAAQWAALPPEEQRQRVAAWLAGLPWERQLEWRRAHDEVALRIVSAAAVEPKLTPEAAAWLGEDVDALAQAVLEFSGLLPAAAATEAAAAGA
;
A
#
# COMPACT_ATOMS: atom_id res chain seq x y z
N MET A 1 0.90 -19.15 -10.12
CA MET A 1 0.56 -18.73 -8.76
C MET A 1 1.86 -18.66 -7.96
N THR A 2 2.40 -17.46 -7.76
CA THR A 2 3.59 -17.23 -6.93
C THR A 2 3.15 -16.37 -5.76
N THR A 3 2.98 -17.01 -4.61
CA THR A 3 2.68 -16.36 -3.34
C THR A 3 3.91 -15.61 -2.86
N THR A 4 3.95 -14.30 -3.03
CA THR A 4 5.00 -13.44 -2.48
C THR A 4 4.63 -13.02 -1.04
N ASN A 5 5.08 -13.82 -0.08
CA ASN A 5 5.22 -13.46 1.33
C ASN A 5 6.53 -14.08 1.84
N GLY A 6 7.63 -13.33 1.88
CA GLY A 6 8.90 -13.75 2.47
C GLY A 6 9.73 -14.69 1.59
N HIS A 7 10.28 -14.19 0.48
CA HIS A 7 11.25 -14.95 -0.30
C HIS A 7 12.55 -15.11 0.49
N LEU A 8 12.86 -16.34 0.89
CA LEU A 8 14.22 -16.77 1.15
C LEU A 8 15.00 -16.72 -0.18
N PRO A 9 16.26 -16.26 -0.20
CA PRO A 9 17.14 -16.43 -1.34
C PRO A 9 17.17 -17.90 -1.76
N GLU A 10 17.18 -18.16 -3.06
CA GLU A 10 17.18 -19.52 -3.58
C GLU A 10 18.37 -20.32 -3.00
N GLY A 11 18.07 -21.45 -2.34
CA GLY A 11 19.06 -22.31 -1.68
C GLY A 11 19.43 -21.95 -0.22
N ALA A 12 18.87 -20.89 0.37
CA ALA A 12 19.15 -20.52 1.76
C ALA A 12 18.30 -21.35 2.75
N SER A 13 18.97 -22.17 3.58
CA SER A 13 18.33 -22.86 4.72
C SER A 13 18.26 -21.97 5.98
N TYR A 14 19.10 -20.94 6.06
CA TYR A 14 19.19 -20.00 7.19
C TYR A 14 19.52 -18.61 6.63
N LEU A 15 18.95 -17.57 7.25
CA LEU A 15 19.29 -16.17 6.95
C LEU A 15 20.00 -15.52 8.13
N THR A 16 21.02 -14.72 7.85
CA THR A 16 21.53 -13.76 8.83
C THR A 16 20.52 -12.63 9.01
N LEU A 17 20.57 -11.93 10.15
CA LEU A 17 19.68 -10.77 10.40
C LEU A 17 19.81 -9.70 9.30
N GLU A 18 21.03 -9.46 8.80
CA GLU A 18 21.27 -8.48 7.72
C GLU A 18 20.62 -8.91 6.39
N LEU A 19 20.71 -10.20 6.03
CA LEU A 19 20.06 -10.69 4.81
C LEU A 19 18.54 -10.68 4.93
N LEU A 20 18.02 -10.96 6.13
CA LEU A 20 16.58 -10.85 6.41
C LEU A 20 16.11 -9.40 6.30
N GLU A 21 16.88 -8.45 6.81
CA GLU A 21 16.58 -7.02 6.70
C GLU A 21 16.61 -6.55 5.24
N ARG A 22 17.61 -6.97 4.46
CA ARG A 22 17.70 -6.65 3.03
C ARG A 22 16.58 -7.29 2.20
N ALA A 23 16.20 -8.52 2.51
CA ALA A 23 15.09 -9.20 1.82
C ALA A 23 13.72 -8.65 2.25
N GLY A 24 13.62 -8.12 3.47
CA GLY A 24 12.37 -7.64 4.06
C GLY A 24 12.09 -6.15 3.86
N THR A 25 13.05 -5.39 3.32
CA THR A 25 12.94 -3.94 3.12
C THR A 25 13.31 -3.50 1.71
N MET A 26 12.76 -2.36 1.28
CA MET A 26 13.02 -1.75 -0.01
C MET A 26 13.09 -0.23 0.16
N ALA A 27 13.97 0.44 -0.59
CA ALA A 27 13.98 1.90 -0.68
C ALA A 27 13.12 2.35 -1.86
N VAL A 28 12.15 3.22 -1.59
CA VAL A 28 11.28 3.81 -2.62
C VAL A 28 11.61 5.27 -2.77
N ARG A 29 11.81 5.72 -4.01
CA ARG A 29 12.08 7.14 -4.32
C ARG A 29 10.81 7.96 -4.18
N CYS A 30 10.92 9.15 -3.59
CA CYS A 30 9.85 10.13 -3.47
C CYS A 30 10.08 11.26 -4.48
N PRO A 31 9.62 11.15 -5.74
CA PRO A 31 9.95 12.08 -6.81
C PRO A 31 9.49 13.52 -6.54
N ALA A 32 8.28 13.74 -6.04
CA ALA A 32 7.77 15.09 -5.79
C ALA A 32 8.56 15.77 -4.66
N THR A 33 8.84 15.04 -3.59
CA THR A 33 9.67 15.52 -2.49
C THR A 33 11.12 15.74 -2.92
N SER A 34 11.66 14.88 -3.78
CA SER A 34 13.01 15.05 -4.34
C SER A 34 13.11 16.32 -5.18
N ALA A 35 12.12 16.57 -6.04
CA ALA A 35 12.06 17.80 -6.84
C ALA A 35 11.96 19.05 -5.96
N ARG A 36 11.14 19.00 -4.90
CA ARG A 36 10.97 20.11 -3.95
C ARG A 36 12.25 20.45 -3.18
N LEU A 37 13.05 19.44 -2.81
CA LEU A 37 14.26 19.62 -2.01
C LEU A 37 15.54 19.72 -2.84
N GLY A 38 15.47 19.49 -4.16
CA GLY A 38 16.63 19.53 -5.05
C GLY A 38 17.65 18.42 -4.82
N GLN A 39 17.26 17.32 -4.15
CA GLN A 39 18.11 16.16 -3.87
C GLN A 39 17.26 14.89 -3.90
N ASP A 40 17.88 13.74 -4.14
CA ASP A 40 17.14 12.47 -4.13
C ASP A 40 16.70 12.09 -2.71
N VAL A 41 15.40 11.86 -2.55
CA VAL A 41 14.78 11.47 -1.30
C VAL A 41 14.19 10.08 -1.45
N TYR A 42 14.47 9.22 -0.47
CA TYR A 42 13.98 7.85 -0.41
C TYR A 42 13.34 7.56 0.94
N VAL A 43 12.32 6.71 0.94
CA VAL A 43 11.74 6.12 2.15
C VAL A 43 12.00 4.62 2.13
N ARG A 44 12.60 4.10 3.19
CA ARG A 44 12.77 2.66 3.40
C ARG A 44 11.48 2.09 3.96
N VAL A 45 10.92 1.12 3.25
CA VAL A 45 9.67 0.44 3.60
C VAL A 45 9.90 -1.04 3.80
N ARG A 46 9.03 -1.69 4.57
CA ARG A 46 8.96 -3.16 4.70
C ARG A 46 7.74 -3.72 3.99
N ALA A 47 7.76 -5.03 3.72
CA ALA A 47 6.56 -5.74 3.30
C ALA A 47 5.52 -5.78 4.44
N LEU A 48 4.25 -5.59 4.07
CA LEU A 48 3.09 -5.77 4.93
C LEU A 48 2.54 -7.20 4.75
N ARG A 49 2.22 -7.85 5.86
CA ARG A 49 1.48 -9.12 5.81
C ARG A 49 0.04 -8.85 5.42
N ARG A 50 -0.61 -9.82 4.78
CA ARG A 50 -2.04 -9.72 4.41
C ARG A 50 -2.95 -9.34 5.58
N ALA A 51 -2.71 -9.90 6.77
CA ALA A 51 -3.49 -9.56 7.96
C ALA A 51 -3.27 -8.10 8.41
N GLU A 52 -2.05 -7.57 8.29
CA GLU A 52 -1.77 -6.16 8.59
C GLU A 52 -2.50 -5.27 7.61
N TYR A 53 -2.41 -5.56 6.31
CA TYR A 53 -3.11 -4.80 5.28
C TYR A 53 -4.63 -4.76 5.50
N LEU A 54 -5.26 -5.91 5.78
CA LEU A 54 -6.70 -5.97 6.05
C LEU A 54 -7.11 -5.17 7.29
N ALA A 55 -6.23 -5.04 8.28
CA ALA A 55 -6.48 -4.22 9.48
C ALA A 55 -6.39 -2.70 9.21
N LEU A 56 -5.76 -2.28 8.11
CA LEU A 56 -5.65 -0.86 7.72
C LEU A 56 -6.86 -0.39 6.91
N LEU A 57 -7.59 -1.34 6.29
CA LEU A 57 -8.76 -1.03 5.50
C LEU A 57 -9.92 -0.55 6.39
N PRO A 58 -10.71 0.43 5.93
CA PRO A 58 -11.93 0.83 6.60
C PRO A 58 -12.89 -0.37 6.73
N PRO A 59 -13.77 -0.35 7.75
CA PRO A 59 -14.72 -1.43 7.96
C PRO A 59 -15.61 -1.60 6.72
N PRO A 60 -15.78 -2.84 6.23
CA PRO A 60 -16.63 -3.11 5.08
C PRO A 60 -18.10 -2.89 5.43
N ALA A 61 -18.94 -2.77 4.42
CA ALA A 61 -20.38 -2.82 4.60
C ALA A 61 -20.78 -4.14 5.32
N PRO A 62 -21.81 -4.16 6.19
CA PRO A 62 -22.20 -5.35 6.95
C PRO A 62 -22.48 -6.59 6.07
N GLU A 63 -23.00 -6.36 4.86
CA GLU A 63 -23.36 -7.41 3.91
C GLU A 63 -22.27 -7.67 2.86
N ALA A 64 -21.10 -7.02 2.94
CA ALA A 64 -20.05 -7.12 1.92
C ALA A 64 -19.58 -8.56 1.69
N ALA A 65 -19.58 -9.41 2.72
CA ALA A 65 -19.24 -10.83 2.59
C ALA A 65 -20.20 -11.59 1.65
N GLN A 66 -21.47 -11.19 1.60
CA GLN A 66 -22.49 -11.81 0.76
C GLN A 66 -22.36 -11.37 -0.71
N TRP A 67 -21.71 -10.22 -0.94
CA TRP A 67 -21.50 -9.66 -2.27
C TRP A 67 -20.16 -10.08 -2.90
N ALA A 68 -19.31 -10.78 -2.16
CA ALA A 68 -17.95 -11.13 -2.61
C ALA A 68 -17.92 -11.95 -3.91
N ALA A 69 -18.98 -12.70 -4.20
CA ALA A 69 -19.13 -13.50 -5.42
C ALA A 69 -19.72 -12.71 -6.61
N LEU A 70 -20.21 -11.49 -6.39
CA LEU A 70 -20.80 -10.66 -7.45
C LEU A 70 -19.71 -10.05 -8.35
N PRO A 71 -20.03 -9.66 -9.59
CA PRO A 71 -19.10 -8.91 -10.43
C PRO A 71 -18.67 -7.59 -9.77
N PRO A 72 -17.43 -7.10 -10.00
CA PRO A 72 -16.92 -5.88 -9.37
C PRO A 72 -17.81 -4.64 -9.56
N GLU A 73 -18.44 -4.52 -10.72
CA GLU A 73 -19.35 -3.41 -11.00
C GLU A 73 -20.61 -3.47 -10.13
N GLU A 74 -21.17 -4.66 -9.94
CA GLU A 74 -22.33 -4.85 -9.07
C GLU A 74 -21.95 -4.65 -7.60
N GLN A 75 -20.77 -5.10 -7.17
CA GLN A 75 -20.25 -4.82 -5.82
C GLN A 75 -20.16 -3.31 -5.57
N ARG A 76 -19.64 -2.53 -6.54
CA ARG A 76 -19.59 -1.06 -6.45
C ARG A 76 -20.98 -0.44 -6.31
N GLN A 77 -21.96 -0.92 -7.08
CA GLN A 77 -23.34 -0.44 -6.99
C GLN A 77 -23.96 -0.75 -5.63
N ARG A 78 -23.72 -1.94 -5.07
CA ARG A 78 -24.21 -2.32 -3.73
C ARG A 78 -23.58 -1.46 -2.63
N VAL A 79 -22.28 -1.20 -2.70
CA VAL A 79 -21.60 -0.29 -1.77
C VAL A 79 -22.16 1.13 -1.89
N ALA A 80 -22.37 1.63 -3.11
CA ALA A 80 -22.96 2.95 -3.33
C ALA A 80 -24.40 3.06 -2.78
N ALA A 81 -25.23 2.03 -3.00
CA ALA A 81 -26.59 1.98 -2.48
C ALA A 81 -26.61 1.92 -0.94
N TRP A 82 -25.73 1.12 -0.34
CA TRP A 82 -25.56 1.07 1.11
C TRP A 82 -25.13 2.42 1.69
N LEU A 83 -24.11 3.06 1.11
CA LEU A 83 -23.64 4.39 1.53
C LEU A 83 -24.75 5.45 1.44
N ALA A 84 -25.56 5.42 0.37
CA ALA A 84 -26.66 6.35 0.18
C ALA A 84 -27.75 6.22 1.27
N GLY A 85 -27.88 5.04 1.89
CA GLY A 85 -28.80 4.79 2.99
C GLY A 85 -28.29 5.22 4.36
N LEU A 86 -27.03 5.63 4.49
CA LEU A 86 -26.45 6.08 5.76
C LEU A 86 -26.70 7.58 6.02
N PRO A 87 -26.73 8.01 7.29
CA PRO A 87 -26.66 9.44 7.64
C PRO A 87 -25.42 10.10 7.02
N TRP A 88 -25.54 11.38 6.67
CA TRP A 88 -24.46 12.15 6.02
C TRP A 88 -23.13 12.09 6.79
N GLU A 89 -23.19 12.17 8.12
CA GLU A 89 -22.01 12.12 8.99
C GLU A 89 -21.25 10.81 8.83
N ARG A 90 -21.99 9.68 8.73
CA ARG A 90 -21.41 8.35 8.51
C ARG A 90 -20.83 8.19 7.12
N GLN A 91 -21.46 8.79 6.11
CA GLN A 91 -20.89 8.82 4.76
C GLN A 91 -19.56 9.56 4.74
N LEU A 92 -19.48 10.70 5.43
CA LEU A 92 -18.26 11.50 5.53
C LEU A 92 -17.15 10.76 6.28
N GLU A 93 -17.48 10.13 7.41
CA GLU A 93 -16.54 9.27 8.15
C GLU A 93 -15.98 8.15 7.28
N TRP A 94 -16.85 7.47 6.52
CA TRP A 94 -16.42 6.38 5.64
C TRP A 94 -15.51 6.86 4.52
N ARG A 95 -15.85 7.98 3.86
CA ARG A 95 -15.02 8.58 2.80
C ARG A 95 -13.65 8.98 3.33
N ARG A 96 -13.59 9.68 4.46
CA ARG A 96 -12.33 10.04 5.12
C ARG A 96 -11.49 8.81 5.44
N ALA A 97 -12.10 7.77 6.00
CA ALA A 97 -11.41 6.54 6.33
C ALA A 97 -10.84 5.83 5.09
N HIS A 98 -11.50 5.95 3.93
CA HIS A 98 -11.01 5.47 2.64
C HIS A 98 -9.86 6.33 2.09
N ASP A 99 -9.99 7.64 2.14
CA ASP A 99 -8.96 8.59 1.68
C ASP A 99 -7.65 8.44 2.48
N GLU A 100 -7.75 8.07 3.76
CA GLU A 100 -6.61 7.85 4.65
C GLU A 100 -5.90 6.49 4.48
N VAL A 101 -6.42 5.57 3.65
CA VAL A 101 -5.84 4.22 3.52
C VAL A 101 -4.40 4.25 3.08
N ALA A 102 -4.06 5.10 2.09
CA ALA A 102 -2.69 5.21 1.59
C ALA A 102 -1.73 5.71 2.69
N LEU A 103 -2.15 6.69 3.49
CA LEU A 103 -1.39 7.19 4.64
C LEU A 103 -1.15 6.11 5.70
N ARG A 104 -2.17 5.31 5.99
CA ARG A 104 -2.09 4.19 6.94
C ARG A 104 -1.14 3.10 6.44
N ILE A 105 -1.19 2.77 5.15
CA ILE A 105 -0.26 1.81 4.50
C ILE A 105 1.18 2.31 4.63
N VAL A 106 1.43 3.57 4.23
CA VAL A 106 2.77 4.17 4.32
C VAL A 106 3.27 4.19 5.75
N SER A 107 2.47 4.62 6.72
CA SER A 107 2.87 4.67 8.13
C SER A 107 3.18 3.29 8.72
N ALA A 108 2.38 2.27 8.37
CA ALA A 108 2.59 0.90 8.82
C ALA A 108 3.86 0.27 8.23
N ALA A 109 4.17 0.60 6.97
CA ALA A 109 5.28 0.03 6.22
C ALA A 109 6.60 0.82 6.35
N ALA A 110 6.58 2.11 6.63
CA ALA A 110 7.78 2.92 6.75
C ALA A 110 8.67 2.45 7.92
N VAL A 111 9.93 2.19 7.59
CA VAL A 111 11.01 1.81 8.51
C VAL A 111 11.93 3.00 8.77
N GLU A 112 12.34 3.69 7.70
CA GLU A 112 13.26 4.82 7.80
C GLU A 112 12.95 5.89 6.72
N PRO A 113 12.57 7.12 7.13
CA PRO A 113 12.19 7.50 8.49
C PRO A 113 10.94 6.74 8.96
N LYS A 114 10.79 6.56 10.27
CA LYS A 114 9.53 6.04 10.82
C LYS A 114 8.46 7.13 10.73
N LEU A 115 7.41 6.90 9.94
CA LEU A 115 6.36 7.87 9.69
C LEU A 115 5.09 7.54 10.49
N THR A 116 4.51 8.54 11.16
CA THR A 116 3.12 8.50 11.63
C THR A 116 2.18 8.82 10.46
N PRO A 117 0.86 8.57 10.55
CA PRO A 117 -0.08 8.97 9.50
C PRO A 117 -0.02 10.46 9.17
N GLU A 118 0.16 11.32 10.18
CA GLU A 118 0.28 12.76 10.03
C GLU A 118 1.57 13.16 9.31
N ALA A 119 2.69 12.50 9.63
CA ALA A 119 3.96 12.73 8.95
C ALA A 119 3.95 12.20 7.52
N ALA A 120 3.25 11.10 7.25
CA ALA A 120 3.06 10.58 5.90
C ALA A 120 2.33 11.60 5.01
N ALA A 121 1.40 12.40 5.57
CA ALA A 121 0.71 13.43 4.81
C ALA A 121 1.66 14.52 4.26
N TRP A 122 2.84 14.73 4.87
CA TRP A 122 3.83 15.69 4.37
C TRP A 122 4.51 15.27 3.07
N LEU A 123 4.42 13.98 2.72
CA LEU A 123 4.88 13.45 1.43
C LEU A 123 3.99 13.91 0.27
N GLY A 124 2.76 14.36 0.54
CA GLY A 124 1.84 14.90 -0.45
C GLY A 124 1.59 13.93 -1.60
N GLU A 125 1.96 14.32 -2.81
CA GLU A 125 1.76 13.55 -4.05
C GLU A 125 2.52 12.21 -4.07
N ASP A 126 3.57 12.06 -3.25
CA ASP A 126 4.35 10.81 -3.19
C ASP A 126 3.63 9.69 -2.40
N VAL A 127 2.59 10.01 -1.62
CA VAL A 127 1.92 9.04 -0.72
C VAL A 127 1.33 7.87 -1.49
N ASP A 128 0.61 8.14 -2.57
CA ASP A 128 -0.09 7.10 -3.34
C ASP A 128 0.90 6.19 -4.07
N ALA A 129 1.94 6.77 -4.67
CA ALA A 129 3.01 6.02 -5.31
C ALA A 129 3.77 5.14 -4.31
N LEU A 130 4.04 5.67 -3.11
CA LEU A 130 4.69 4.92 -2.05
C LEU A 130 3.81 3.78 -1.51
N ALA A 131 2.52 4.05 -1.31
CA ALA A 131 1.56 3.03 -0.89
C ALA A 131 1.44 1.91 -1.93
N GLN A 132 1.38 2.24 -3.22
CA GLN A 132 1.38 1.26 -4.29
C GLN A 132 2.66 0.42 -4.29
N ALA A 133 3.84 1.03 -4.22
CA ALA A 133 5.12 0.33 -4.16
C ALA A 133 5.20 -0.63 -2.96
N VAL A 134 4.66 -0.22 -1.80
CA VAL A 134 4.53 -1.10 -0.62
C VAL A 134 3.66 -2.31 -0.92
N LEU A 135 2.48 -2.12 -1.52
CA LEU A 135 1.55 -3.22 -1.82
C LEU A 135 2.12 -4.20 -2.85
N GLU A 136 2.82 -3.70 -3.87
CA GLU A 136 3.51 -4.51 -4.87
C GLU A 136 4.66 -5.32 -4.23
N PHE A 137 5.51 -4.68 -3.43
CA PHE A 137 6.59 -5.34 -2.68
C PHE A 137 6.07 -6.39 -1.70
N SER A 138 4.88 -6.15 -1.14
CA SER A 138 4.19 -7.07 -0.23
C SER A 138 3.50 -8.23 -0.95
N GLY A 139 3.48 -8.26 -2.29
CA GLY A 139 2.74 -9.25 -3.08
C GLY A 139 1.21 -9.16 -2.93
N LEU A 140 0.70 -8.02 -2.47
CA LEU A 140 -0.74 -7.76 -2.27
C LEU A 140 -1.41 -7.20 -3.51
N LEU A 141 -0.62 -6.55 -4.37
CA LEU A 141 -1.00 -6.20 -5.74
C LEU A 141 -0.07 -6.93 -6.71
N PRO A 142 -0.56 -7.29 -7.91
CA PRO A 142 0.35 -7.67 -8.98
C PRO A 142 1.32 -6.50 -9.19
N ALA A 143 2.62 -6.78 -9.30
CA ALA A 143 3.57 -5.77 -9.72
C ALA A 143 3.03 -5.15 -11.01
N ALA A 144 2.82 -3.82 -11.02
CA ALA A 144 2.55 -3.14 -12.26
C ALA A 144 3.66 -3.55 -13.22
N ALA A 145 3.30 -4.23 -14.32
CA ALA A 145 4.28 -4.69 -15.31
C ALA A 145 5.19 -3.51 -15.59
N ALA A 146 6.44 -3.63 -15.14
CA ALA A 146 7.37 -2.51 -15.07
C ALA A 146 7.35 -1.84 -16.44
N THR A 147 6.99 -0.56 -16.45
CA THR A 147 7.02 0.24 -17.66
C THR A 147 8.43 0.13 -18.20
N GLU A 148 8.53 -0.55 -19.32
CA GLU A 148 9.73 -1.01 -20.03
C GLU A 148 10.45 0.19 -20.68
N ALA A 149 10.76 1.23 -19.89
CA ALA A 149 11.27 2.51 -20.37
C ALA A 149 12.53 3.01 -19.65
N ALA A 150 13.06 2.28 -18.65
CA ALA A 150 14.36 2.60 -18.04
C ALA A 150 15.54 1.84 -18.67
N ALA A 151 15.29 0.93 -19.64
CA ALA A 151 16.31 0.12 -20.31
C ALA A 151 16.44 0.38 -21.83
N ALA A 152 15.78 1.42 -22.36
CA ALA A 152 15.82 1.78 -23.78
C ALA A 152 16.28 3.24 -24.00
N GLY A 153 17.46 3.57 -23.46
CA GLY A 153 18.23 4.77 -23.83
C GLY A 153 19.05 5.28 -22.65
N ALA A 154 20.30 4.86 -22.38
CA ALA A 154 21.40 4.50 -23.28
C ALA A 154 21.65 5.55 -24.37
#